data_AF-A0A1I4VPU8-F1
#
_entry.id   AF-A0A1I4VPU8-F1
#
_cell.length_a   1.000
_cell.length_b   1.000
_cell.length_c   1.000
_cell.angle_alpha   90.00
_cell.angle_beta   90.00
_cell.angle_gamma   90.00
#
_symmetry.space_group_name_H-M   'P 1'
#
loop_
_entity.id
_entity.type
_entity.pdbx_description
1 polymer ?
#
loop_
_entity_poly.entity_id
_entity_poly.type
_entity_poly.pdbx_seq_one_letter_code
_entity_poly.pdbx_strand_id
1 'polypeptide(L)'
;MEDRNTSAHDRKLSEKRAEKQKKASGDSPTEKREVVMHGAKLKCPHAKAPGDLKVTSNEINLQDQLWATEGDGNNMVNLQFKGTCGHPKWPAKNMPPPPCMSVIKLSPWENLGTSIVQTQTVLVKESFITCDPDFNAAVAKPIPTVERILTPEEPKTEIDYKFLVNFRRGNSYKGEYGFDWLREEYIEPLEKVLYNNSNPPAPIKTKPNGKAEATKTPLCENFEELKTQYRPFVRFQKDYYCTWLSIFPVDYPNSPHINGVKLDIEVFEDFKDNEKLKKPSEIEIHFECDNADVEITPKIAKSIKEAKKGILVKCTKALSKDTEITVKAVLKDGDKEKTNEKIGKFFIYANNEIKNIDISIIDCLINDDSSKALKRKRGSDLETYLNSKVLNQALIQCKVKTPEDFDLRLYKENGKTLVEKYSLDKSSVMKELEISSKKASTRVAENSIEDLEIFRDELMSLYEKNGANKKPVRKKNDKNKFMFFANIFVQMGKKEERFFITKDPAGNESFSIKVITVDAFAYLKGAQPVGNTVIFFTEQTLDNPTIAHEFGHNLGLWHLFDNSPYRFYKGHTDNFMDYSERVRVDVEDSADRNRNTRLAYYKWQWDEMRKGI
;
A
#
# COMPACT_ATOMS: atom_id res chain seq x y z
N MET A 1 -77.03 38.84 -16.25
CA MET A 1 -76.33 37.78 -15.50
C MET A 1 -75.29 37.15 -16.42
N GLU A 2 -74.33 37.96 -16.86
CA GLU A 2 -73.20 37.55 -17.68
C GLU A 2 -72.02 38.27 -17.04
N ASP A 3 -71.15 37.53 -16.33
CA ASP A 3 -69.80 37.95 -15.86
C ASP A 3 -69.30 37.12 -14.66
N ARG A 4 -69.60 35.81 -14.64
CA ARG A 4 -68.94 34.87 -13.69
C ARG A 4 -68.28 33.65 -14.33
N ASN A 5 -68.54 33.36 -15.60
CA ASN A 5 -67.97 32.18 -16.29
C ASN A 5 -66.73 32.46 -17.15
N THR A 6 -66.44 33.71 -17.50
CA THR A 6 -65.25 34.10 -18.28
C THR A 6 -63.98 34.11 -17.43
N SER A 7 -64.07 34.58 -16.18
CA SER A 7 -62.95 34.63 -15.23
C SER A 7 -62.34 33.26 -14.90
N ALA A 8 -63.16 32.22 -14.74
CA ALA A 8 -62.68 30.87 -14.40
C ALA A 8 -62.04 30.15 -15.60
N HIS A 9 -62.57 30.40 -16.81
CA HIS A 9 -62.01 29.86 -18.05
C HIS A 9 -60.65 30.48 -18.36
N ASP A 10 -60.52 31.81 -18.21
CA ASP A 10 -59.27 32.51 -18.47
C ASP A 10 -58.19 32.20 -17.43
N ARG A 11 -58.58 31.93 -16.18
CA ARG A 11 -57.66 31.45 -15.14
C ARG A 11 -57.18 30.03 -15.42
N LYS A 12 -58.05 29.12 -15.86
CA LYS A 12 -57.64 27.76 -16.30
C LYS A 12 -56.75 27.80 -17.55
N LEU A 13 -56.99 28.74 -18.46
CA LEU A 13 -56.19 28.91 -19.67
C LEU A 13 -54.80 29.49 -19.36
N SER A 14 -54.71 30.43 -18.41
CA SER A 14 -53.44 30.98 -17.94
C SER A 14 -52.66 29.98 -17.09
N GLU A 15 -53.32 29.19 -16.24
CA GLU A 15 -52.72 28.07 -15.50
C GLU A 15 -52.18 27.01 -16.48
N LYS A 16 -52.94 26.62 -17.52
CA LYS A 16 -52.44 25.70 -18.56
C LYS A 16 -51.29 26.29 -19.39
N ARG A 17 -51.29 27.59 -19.68
CA ARG A 17 -50.17 28.26 -20.37
C ARG A 17 -48.93 28.37 -19.48
N ALA A 18 -49.09 28.63 -18.19
CA ALA A 18 -48.01 28.63 -17.20
C ALA A 18 -47.46 27.22 -16.93
N GLU A 19 -48.32 26.20 -16.93
CA GLU A 19 -47.91 24.79 -16.82
C GLU A 19 -47.19 24.32 -18.10
N LYS A 20 -47.63 24.79 -19.28
CA LYS A 20 -46.96 24.52 -20.56
C LYS A 20 -45.65 25.30 -20.70
N GLN A 21 -45.55 26.51 -20.14
CA GLN A 21 -44.28 27.26 -20.02
C GLN A 21 -43.34 26.61 -19.00
N LYS A 22 -43.83 26.13 -17.84
CA LYS A 22 -43.04 25.36 -16.86
C LYS A 22 -42.58 24.01 -17.40
N LYS A 23 -43.37 23.33 -18.24
CA LYS A 23 -42.98 22.11 -18.96
C LYS A 23 -42.05 22.38 -20.17
N ALA A 24 -42.06 23.61 -20.70
CA ALA A 24 -41.12 24.03 -21.75
C ALA A 24 -39.81 24.62 -21.18
N SER A 25 -39.82 25.08 -19.93
CA SER A 25 -38.66 25.60 -19.20
C SER A 25 -38.04 24.60 -18.21
N GLY A 26 -38.62 23.39 -18.08
CA GLY A 26 -38.05 22.27 -17.34
C GLY A 26 -37.40 21.30 -18.31
N ASP A 27 -36.06 21.25 -18.29
CA ASP A 27 -35.15 20.26 -18.86
C ASP A 27 -35.64 19.53 -20.13
N SER A 28 -35.72 20.26 -21.23
CA SER A 28 -35.30 19.63 -22.48
C SER A 28 -33.77 19.50 -22.43
N PRO A 29 -33.19 18.30 -22.65
CA PRO A 29 -31.75 18.16 -22.76
C PRO A 29 -31.22 19.21 -23.75
N THR A 30 -30.29 20.05 -23.30
CA THR A 30 -29.55 20.96 -24.18
C THR A 30 -28.87 20.20 -25.32
N GLU A 31 -28.55 18.92 -25.07
CA GLU A 31 -28.02 17.97 -26.02
C GLU A 31 -29.12 17.08 -26.63
N LYS A 32 -29.42 17.24 -27.92
CA LYS A 32 -30.39 16.38 -28.65
C LYS A 32 -29.76 15.14 -29.30
N ARG A 33 -28.42 15.03 -29.29
CA ARG A 33 -27.68 13.91 -29.85
C ARG A 33 -27.75 12.68 -28.93
N GLU A 34 -27.73 11.49 -29.52
CA GLU A 34 -27.73 10.23 -28.76
C GLU A 34 -26.40 10.09 -27.99
N VAL A 35 -26.46 9.84 -26.69
CA VAL A 35 -25.26 9.63 -25.85
C VAL A 35 -24.76 8.20 -25.95
N VAL A 36 -23.45 8.01 -25.81
CA VAL A 36 -22.82 6.67 -25.86
C VAL A 36 -22.83 6.06 -24.46
N MET A 37 -23.31 4.82 -24.36
CA MET A 37 -23.39 4.09 -23.09
C MET A 37 -22.41 2.92 -23.03
N HIS A 38 -22.19 2.39 -21.84
CA HIS A 38 -21.46 1.15 -21.63
C HIS A 38 -22.01 0.00 -22.49
N GLY A 39 -21.11 -0.72 -23.16
CA GLY A 39 -21.47 -1.79 -24.09
C GLY A 39 -21.79 -1.32 -25.51
N ALA A 40 -21.62 -0.03 -25.83
CA ALA A 40 -21.81 0.48 -27.19
C ALA A 40 -20.90 -0.22 -28.21
N LYS A 41 -21.41 -0.41 -29.44
CA LYS A 41 -20.65 -1.05 -30.53
C LYS A 41 -19.78 -0.04 -31.25
N LEU A 42 -18.49 -0.35 -31.36
CA LEU A 42 -17.49 0.44 -32.05
C LEU A 42 -17.25 -0.11 -33.45
N LYS A 43 -17.23 0.77 -34.44
CA LYS A 43 -16.90 0.41 -35.83
C LYS A 43 -15.49 0.87 -36.17
N CYS A 44 -14.60 -0.07 -36.50
CA CYS A 44 -13.30 0.21 -37.07
C CYS A 44 -13.27 -0.31 -38.52
N PRO A 45 -12.92 0.52 -39.52
CA PRO A 45 -12.86 0.09 -40.93
C PRO A 45 -11.87 -1.06 -41.20
N HIS A 46 -10.88 -1.23 -40.31
CA HIS A 46 -9.82 -2.22 -40.44
C HIS A 46 -10.00 -3.43 -39.51
N ALA A 47 -11.05 -3.46 -38.69
CA ALA A 47 -11.37 -4.61 -37.84
C ALA A 47 -12.35 -5.55 -38.55
N LYS A 48 -12.19 -6.85 -38.34
CA LYS A 48 -13.07 -7.88 -38.94
C LYS A 48 -14.47 -7.92 -38.31
N ALA A 49 -14.62 -7.43 -37.08
CA ALA A 49 -15.86 -7.39 -36.34
C ALA A 49 -15.98 -6.08 -35.55
N PRO A 50 -17.22 -5.62 -35.23
CA PRO A 50 -17.42 -4.51 -34.30
C PRO A 50 -16.78 -4.80 -32.94
N GLY A 51 -16.22 -3.76 -32.32
CA GLY A 51 -15.72 -3.82 -30.95
C GLY A 51 -16.78 -3.42 -29.92
N ASP A 52 -16.50 -3.69 -28.66
CA ASP A 52 -17.34 -3.25 -27.53
C ASP A 52 -16.66 -2.10 -26.79
N LEU A 53 -17.41 -1.07 -26.41
CA LEU A 53 -16.93 0.02 -25.56
C LEU A 53 -17.22 -0.30 -24.09
N LYS A 54 -16.17 -0.44 -23.28
CA LYS A 54 -16.26 -0.55 -21.83
C LYS A 54 -16.02 0.81 -21.19
N VAL A 55 -17.02 1.35 -20.51
CA VAL A 55 -16.88 2.60 -19.75
C VAL A 55 -16.13 2.34 -18.45
N THR A 56 -15.05 3.08 -18.23
CA THR A 56 -14.22 3.09 -17.01
C THR A 56 -13.87 4.50 -16.55
N SER A 57 -14.27 5.54 -17.30
CA SER A 57 -13.94 6.94 -17.03
C SER A 57 -14.68 7.54 -15.83
N ASN A 58 -15.77 6.90 -15.41
CA ASN A 58 -16.64 7.38 -14.35
C ASN A 58 -17.38 6.23 -13.67
N GLU A 59 -17.99 6.53 -12.51
CA GLU A 59 -18.79 5.60 -11.70
C GLU A 59 -20.25 6.04 -11.55
N ILE A 60 -20.66 7.11 -12.26
CA ILE A 60 -22.00 7.69 -12.13
C ILE A 60 -22.95 7.04 -13.14
N ASN A 61 -23.96 6.34 -12.64
CA ASN A 61 -25.06 5.87 -13.48
C ASN A 61 -26.01 7.04 -13.78
N LEU A 62 -26.21 7.31 -15.06
CA LEU A 62 -27.25 8.22 -15.56
C LEU A 62 -28.29 7.36 -16.28
N GLN A 63 -29.52 7.38 -15.78
CA GLN A 63 -30.60 6.49 -16.26
C GLN A 63 -30.22 5.00 -16.19
N ASP A 64 -29.67 4.58 -15.05
CA ASP A 64 -29.25 3.19 -14.76
C ASP A 64 -28.15 2.63 -15.69
N GLN A 65 -27.45 3.49 -16.44
CA GLN A 65 -26.35 3.12 -17.33
C GLN A 65 -25.16 4.06 -17.14
N LEU A 66 -23.94 3.53 -17.31
CA LEU A 66 -22.73 4.35 -17.38
C LEU A 66 -22.65 5.02 -18.75
N TRP A 67 -22.50 6.34 -18.76
CA TRP A 67 -22.27 7.10 -20.00
C TRP A 67 -20.78 7.19 -20.27
N ALA A 68 -20.39 6.98 -21.52
CA ALA A 68 -19.00 7.11 -21.92
C ALA A 68 -18.59 8.58 -21.99
N THR A 69 -17.33 8.88 -21.67
CA THR A 69 -16.75 10.22 -21.73
C THR A 69 -15.45 10.22 -22.53
N GLU A 70 -14.87 11.39 -22.75
CA GLU A 70 -13.54 11.52 -23.35
C GLU A 70 -12.42 10.74 -22.62
N GLY A 71 -12.64 10.34 -21.36
CA GLY A 71 -11.74 9.46 -20.62
C GLY A 71 -11.73 8.01 -21.09
N ASP A 72 -12.76 7.55 -21.81
CA ASP A 72 -12.91 6.16 -22.28
C ASP A 72 -12.13 5.87 -23.59
N GLY A 73 -10.98 6.52 -23.76
CA GLY A 73 -10.09 6.36 -24.91
C GLY A 73 -8.83 5.53 -24.59
N ASN A 74 -8.79 4.78 -23.49
CA ASN A 74 -7.58 4.08 -23.07
C ASN A 74 -7.47 2.67 -23.68
N ASN A 75 -7.05 2.65 -24.94
CA ASN A 75 -6.60 1.47 -25.66
C ASN A 75 -7.51 0.23 -25.45
N MET A 76 -6.91 -0.91 -25.09
CA MET A 76 -7.59 -2.19 -24.93
C MET A 76 -8.50 -2.29 -23.69
N VAL A 77 -8.42 -1.33 -22.76
CA VAL A 77 -9.27 -1.34 -21.57
C VAL A 77 -10.69 -0.94 -21.94
N ASN A 78 -10.82 0.12 -22.75
CA ASN A 78 -12.10 0.67 -23.16
C ASN A 78 -12.56 0.12 -24.51
N LEU A 79 -11.68 0.00 -25.51
CA LEU A 79 -12.05 -0.42 -26.87
C LEU A 79 -11.71 -1.90 -27.08
N GLN A 80 -12.71 -2.77 -26.95
CA GLN A 80 -12.55 -4.23 -26.99
C GLN A 80 -12.84 -4.78 -28.39
N PHE A 81 -11.87 -4.70 -29.29
CA PHE A 81 -11.96 -5.31 -30.62
C PHE A 81 -11.42 -6.75 -30.62
N LYS A 82 -12.26 -7.72 -31.01
CA LYS A 82 -11.86 -9.12 -31.17
C LYS A 82 -11.26 -9.35 -32.57
N GLY A 83 -10.19 -10.15 -32.65
CA GLY A 83 -9.55 -10.55 -33.92
C GLY A 83 -8.33 -9.72 -34.31
N THR A 84 -7.95 -9.80 -35.58
CA THR A 84 -6.71 -9.21 -36.15
C THR A 84 -6.95 -7.82 -36.75
N CYS A 85 -5.95 -6.93 -36.65
CA CYS A 85 -5.95 -5.59 -37.25
C CYS A 85 -5.59 -5.65 -38.74
N GLY A 86 -6.53 -5.29 -39.62
CA GLY A 86 -6.34 -5.23 -41.07
C GLY A 86 -5.77 -3.90 -41.58
N HIS A 87 -5.05 -3.14 -40.75
CA HIS A 87 -4.50 -1.85 -41.17
C HIS A 87 -3.41 -2.05 -42.25
N PRO A 88 -3.41 -1.26 -43.35
CA PRO A 88 -2.49 -1.45 -44.49
C PRO A 88 -1.00 -1.29 -44.16
N LYS A 89 -0.69 -0.75 -42.96
CA LYS A 89 0.66 -0.65 -42.39
C LYS A 89 1.33 -2.01 -42.15
N TRP A 90 0.57 -3.08 -41.85
CA TRP A 90 1.16 -4.40 -41.56
C TRP A 90 1.70 -5.11 -42.80
N PRO A 91 0.92 -5.23 -43.90
CA PRO A 91 1.45 -5.73 -45.16
C PRO A 91 2.65 -4.91 -45.66
N ALA A 92 2.62 -3.57 -45.52
CA ALA A 92 3.73 -2.69 -45.91
C ALA A 92 5.04 -2.94 -45.12
N LYS A 93 4.97 -3.59 -43.96
CA LYS A 93 6.13 -3.97 -43.12
C LYS A 93 6.51 -5.46 -43.26
N ASN A 94 5.95 -6.19 -44.22
CA ASN A 94 6.08 -7.66 -44.34
C ASN A 94 5.67 -8.42 -43.05
N MET A 95 4.70 -7.88 -42.30
CA MET A 95 4.21 -8.51 -41.07
C MET A 95 2.82 -9.11 -41.26
N PRO A 96 2.54 -10.29 -40.68
CA PRO A 96 1.18 -10.81 -40.61
C PRO A 96 0.30 -9.90 -39.73
N PRO A 97 -1.01 -9.77 -40.03
CA PRO A 97 -1.93 -8.94 -39.24
C PRO A 97 -1.92 -9.31 -37.75
N PRO A 98 -1.43 -8.43 -36.85
CA PRO A 98 -1.40 -8.71 -35.42
C PRO A 98 -2.81 -8.62 -34.80
N PRO A 99 -3.04 -9.19 -33.61
CA PRO A 99 -4.28 -8.97 -32.87
C PRO A 99 -4.56 -7.47 -32.67
N CYS A 100 -5.80 -7.01 -32.87
CA CYS A 100 -6.17 -5.61 -32.66
C CYS A 100 -5.74 -5.12 -31.28
N MET A 101 -6.02 -5.91 -30.24
CA MET A 101 -5.73 -5.57 -28.85
C MET A 101 -4.24 -5.34 -28.55
N SER A 102 -3.31 -5.90 -29.33
CA SER A 102 -1.87 -5.70 -29.12
C SER A 102 -1.31 -4.44 -29.79
N VAL A 103 -2.11 -3.76 -30.63
CA VAL A 103 -1.64 -2.68 -31.51
C VAL A 103 -2.53 -1.43 -31.52
N ILE A 104 -3.50 -1.35 -30.61
CA ILE A 104 -4.37 -0.17 -30.50
C ILE A 104 -3.60 0.94 -29.78
N LYS A 105 -3.36 2.06 -30.47
CA LYS A 105 -2.83 3.31 -29.93
C LYS A 105 -3.71 4.44 -30.43
N LEU A 106 -4.40 5.11 -29.52
CA LEU A 106 -5.52 6.00 -29.83
C LEU A 106 -5.18 7.48 -29.69
N SER A 107 -5.78 8.32 -30.54
CA SER A 107 -5.86 9.77 -30.34
C SER A 107 -6.86 10.12 -29.23
N PRO A 108 -6.96 11.38 -28.80
CA PRO A 108 -8.13 11.85 -28.07
C PRO A 108 -9.43 11.64 -28.88
N TRP A 109 -10.55 11.53 -28.16
CA TRP A 109 -11.88 11.53 -28.77
C TRP A 109 -12.19 12.89 -29.41
N GLU A 110 -12.87 12.86 -30.54
CA GLU A 110 -13.34 14.03 -31.27
C GLU A 110 -14.87 14.03 -31.37
N ASN A 111 -15.44 15.21 -31.63
CA ASN A 111 -16.88 15.42 -31.75
C ASN A 111 -17.66 15.01 -30.49
N LEU A 112 -17.25 15.57 -29.35
CA LEU A 112 -17.84 15.32 -28.04
C LEU A 112 -19.24 15.96 -27.90
N GLY A 113 -19.99 15.48 -26.90
CA GLY A 113 -21.24 16.08 -26.46
C GLY A 113 -21.03 17.42 -25.74
N THR A 114 -22.12 17.96 -25.21
CA THR A 114 -22.11 19.18 -24.38
C THR A 114 -22.31 18.91 -22.89
N SER A 115 -22.71 17.69 -22.53
CA SER A 115 -22.87 17.29 -21.12
C SER A 115 -21.53 16.88 -20.49
N ILE A 116 -21.41 17.07 -19.19
CA ILE A 116 -20.20 16.76 -18.41
C ILE A 116 -20.56 15.75 -17.32
N VAL A 117 -19.78 14.69 -17.18
CA VAL A 117 -19.85 13.69 -16.10
C VAL A 117 -18.48 13.62 -15.44
N GLN A 118 -18.40 13.87 -14.13
CA GLN A 118 -17.14 13.90 -13.38
C GLN A 118 -16.02 14.66 -14.12
N THR A 119 -16.27 15.95 -14.41
CA THR A 119 -15.40 16.90 -15.16
C THR A 119 -15.01 16.49 -16.58
N GLN A 120 -15.53 15.38 -17.09
CA GLN A 120 -15.23 14.88 -18.43
C GLN A 120 -16.43 15.06 -19.35
N THR A 121 -16.16 15.43 -20.59
CA THR A 121 -17.22 15.64 -21.59
C THR A 121 -17.74 14.31 -22.11
N VAL A 122 -19.07 14.13 -22.18
CA VAL A 122 -19.71 12.88 -22.61
C VAL A 122 -19.48 12.61 -24.10
N LEU A 123 -19.41 11.34 -24.47
CA LEU A 123 -19.44 10.92 -25.87
C LEU A 123 -20.87 10.92 -26.39
N VAL A 124 -21.03 11.36 -27.63
CA VAL A 124 -22.26 11.22 -28.42
C VAL A 124 -22.03 10.22 -29.55
N LYS A 125 -23.11 9.74 -30.17
CA LYS A 125 -23.05 8.68 -31.19
C LYS A 125 -22.16 9.03 -32.37
N GLU A 126 -22.02 10.32 -32.69
CA GLU A 126 -21.15 10.84 -33.74
C GLU A 126 -19.70 11.07 -33.28
N SER A 127 -19.39 10.85 -32.00
CA SER A 127 -18.01 10.91 -31.49
C SER A 127 -17.16 9.83 -32.14
N PHE A 128 -15.93 10.18 -32.50
CA PHE A 128 -14.99 9.26 -33.12
C PHE A 128 -13.60 9.41 -32.51
N ILE A 129 -12.79 8.38 -32.67
CA ILE A 129 -11.42 8.31 -32.16
C ILE A 129 -10.55 7.62 -33.20
N THR A 130 -9.36 8.15 -33.46
CA THR A 130 -8.46 7.57 -34.46
C THR A 130 -7.47 6.63 -33.80
N CYS A 131 -7.10 5.57 -34.51
CA CYS A 131 -6.09 4.62 -34.08
C CYS A 131 -4.90 4.73 -35.04
N ASP A 132 -3.72 5.08 -34.52
CA ASP A 132 -2.44 4.93 -35.24
C ASP A 132 -1.73 3.68 -34.71
N PRO A 133 -1.93 2.53 -35.35
CA PRO A 133 -1.60 1.26 -34.72
C PRO A 133 -0.08 1.08 -34.54
N ASP A 134 0.31 0.79 -33.30
CA ASP A 134 1.68 0.52 -32.85
C ASP A 134 1.65 -0.44 -31.64
N PHE A 135 2.72 -1.19 -31.40
CA PHE A 135 2.76 -2.16 -30.30
C PHE A 135 2.65 -1.44 -28.95
N ASN A 136 1.70 -1.88 -28.12
CA ASN A 136 1.24 -1.09 -26.98
C ASN A 136 1.77 -1.57 -25.62
N ALA A 137 1.90 -0.64 -24.67
CA ALA A 137 2.25 -0.82 -23.26
C ALA A 137 1.29 -0.03 -22.32
N ALA A 138 0.00 0.03 -22.66
CA ALA A 138 -0.96 0.89 -21.98
C ALA A 138 -1.30 0.45 -20.54
N VAL A 139 -1.48 1.45 -19.66
CA VAL A 139 -1.95 1.32 -18.28
C VAL A 139 -3.23 2.16 -18.13
N ALA A 140 -4.22 1.68 -17.37
CA ALA A 140 -5.49 2.37 -17.13
C ALA A 140 -5.26 3.81 -16.59
N LYS A 141 -6.04 4.78 -17.06
CA LYS A 141 -6.00 6.15 -16.52
C LYS A 141 -6.89 6.18 -15.28
N PRO A 142 -6.47 6.81 -14.18
CA PRO A 142 -7.30 6.94 -12.99
C PRO A 142 -8.55 7.78 -13.29
N ILE A 143 -9.67 7.45 -12.63
CA ILE A 143 -10.91 8.21 -12.68
C ILE A 143 -10.68 9.59 -12.05
N PRO A 144 -11.02 10.70 -12.71
CA PRO A 144 -10.89 12.03 -12.12
C PRO A 144 -11.74 12.18 -10.85
N THR A 145 -11.10 12.59 -9.75
CA THR A 145 -11.78 12.95 -8.51
C THR A 145 -12.43 14.32 -8.70
N VAL A 146 -13.76 14.41 -8.57
CA VAL A 146 -14.49 15.69 -8.58
C VAL A 146 -15.10 15.92 -7.20
N GLU A 147 -15.05 17.15 -6.72
CA GLU A 147 -15.86 17.56 -5.57
C GLU A 147 -17.33 17.23 -5.84
N ARG A 148 -17.88 16.41 -4.97
CA ARG A 148 -19.13 15.68 -5.15
C ARG A 148 -20.33 16.64 -5.20
N ILE A 149 -21.11 16.61 -6.29
CA ILE A 149 -22.54 16.93 -6.19
C ILE A 149 -23.22 15.67 -5.63
N LEU A 150 -23.47 15.69 -4.32
CA LEU A 150 -24.30 14.73 -3.60
C LEU A 150 -25.74 14.80 -4.12
N THR A 151 -26.37 13.66 -4.37
CA THR A 151 -27.71 13.40 -3.81
C THR A 151 -27.96 11.89 -3.62
N PRO A 152 -27.28 11.25 -2.65
CA PRO A 152 -27.97 10.52 -1.60
C PRO A 152 -28.36 11.55 -0.54
N GLU A 153 -29.57 11.43 0.03
CA GLU A 153 -30.01 12.25 1.16
C GLU A 153 -28.86 12.45 2.16
N GLU A 154 -28.59 13.71 2.53
CA GLU A 154 -27.54 13.99 3.50
C GLU A 154 -27.81 13.21 4.79
N PRO A 155 -26.78 12.60 5.41
CA PRO A 155 -26.97 11.83 6.64
C PRO A 155 -27.69 12.68 7.69
N LYS A 156 -28.67 12.09 8.36
CA LYS A 156 -29.52 12.78 9.34
C LYS A 156 -28.65 13.53 10.37
N THR A 157 -28.97 14.80 10.60
CA THR A 157 -28.22 15.69 11.50
C THR A 157 -29.18 16.47 12.39
N GLU A 158 -29.36 16.06 13.64
CA GLU A 158 -30.32 16.63 14.58
C GLU A 158 -29.72 16.98 15.95
N ILE A 159 -28.49 16.53 16.22
CA ILE A 159 -27.73 16.90 17.42
C ILE A 159 -26.81 18.06 17.04
N ASP A 160 -27.00 19.22 17.68
CA ASP A 160 -26.25 20.44 17.37
C ASP A 160 -24.74 20.32 17.65
N TYR A 161 -24.37 19.53 18.66
CA TYR A 161 -22.98 19.31 19.03
C TYR A 161 -22.29 18.35 18.04
N LYS A 162 -21.31 18.87 17.29
CA LYS A 162 -20.63 18.15 16.20
C LYS A 162 -19.38 17.43 16.70
N PHE A 163 -19.21 16.18 16.31
CA PHE A 163 -17.99 15.43 16.58
C PHE A 163 -17.84 14.27 15.59
N LEU A 164 -16.61 13.78 15.44
CA LEU A 164 -16.29 12.61 14.64
C LEU A 164 -15.62 11.53 15.48
N VAL A 165 -15.90 10.27 15.15
CA VAL A 165 -15.38 9.07 15.80
C VAL A 165 -14.39 8.38 14.88
N ASN A 166 -13.15 8.34 15.32
CA ASN A 166 -12.02 7.72 14.65
C ASN A 166 -11.58 6.46 15.40
N PHE A 167 -11.06 5.48 14.66
CA PHE A 167 -10.57 4.23 15.23
C PHE A 167 -9.04 4.22 15.20
N ARG A 168 -8.43 3.72 16.27
CA ARG A 168 -6.97 3.66 16.45
C ARG A 168 -6.53 2.30 16.98
N ARG A 169 -5.24 2.00 16.79
CA ARG A 169 -4.58 0.87 17.44
C ARG A 169 -4.48 1.14 18.93
N GLY A 170 -4.55 0.08 19.73
CA GLY A 170 -4.20 0.18 21.14
C GLY A 170 -2.73 0.55 21.35
N ASN A 171 -2.42 1.24 22.44
CA ASN A 171 -1.03 1.57 22.83
C ASN A 171 -0.13 0.33 22.99
N SER A 172 -0.72 -0.85 23.22
CA SER A 172 -0.03 -2.13 23.35
C SER A 172 0.09 -2.91 22.04
N TYR A 173 -0.28 -2.32 20.90
CA TYR A 173 -0.19 -2.97 19.59
C TYR A 173 1.24 -3.35 19.23
N LYS A 174 1.45 -4.59 18.80
CA LYS A 174 2.73 -5.15 18.38
C LYS A 174 2.66 -5.83 17.01
N GLY A 175 1.61 -5.57 16.23
CA GLY A 175 1.43 -6.18 14.91
C GLY A 175 0.54 -7.44 14.89
N GLU A 176 -0.26 -7.66 15.94
CA GLU A 176 -1.10 -8.86 16.10
C GLU A 176 -2.10 -9.07 14.97
N TYR A 177 -2.67 -7.98 14.48
CA TYR A 177 -3.71 -7.90 13.46
C TYR A 177 -3.37 -6.77 12.49
N GLY A 178 -3.96 -6.78 11.29
CA GLY A 178 -3.69 -5.72 10.32
C GLY A 178 -4.52 -4.50 10.67
N PHE A 179 -3.87 -3.34 10.76
CA PHE A 179 -4.57 -2.09 10.99
C PHE A 179 -3.86 -0.93 10.31
N ASP A 180 -4.61 -0.15 9.54
CA ASP A 180 -4.05 0.96 8.78
C ASP A 180 -5.04 2.13 8.66
N TRP A 181 -4.51 3.35 8.63
CA TRP A 181 -5.27 4.58 8.38
C TRP A 181 -4.33 5.64 7.83
N LEU A 182 -4.88 6.56 7.02
CA LEU A 182 -4.11 7.70 6.56
C LEU A 182 -3.84 8.62 7.75
N ARG A 183 -2.56 8.76 8.11
CA ARG A 183 -2.15 9.61 9.22
C ARG A 183 -1.96 11.04 8.76
N GLU A 184 -2.25 11.97 9.67
CA GLU A 184 -2.17 13.40 9.36
C GLU A 184 -0.73 13.77 9.01
N GLU A 185 0.26 13.23 9.73
CA GLU A 185 1.68 13.47 9.45
C GLU A 185 2.17 12.96 8.08
N TYR A 186 1.37 12.14 7.38
CA TYR A 186 1.71 11.68 6.03
C TYR A 186 1.38 12.72 4.96
N ILE A 187 0.35 13.53 5.20
CA ILE A 187 -0.21 14.49 4.24
C ILE A 187 0.01 15.95 4.65
N GLU A 188 0.17 16.22 5.95
CA GLU A 188 0.37 17.56 6.49
C GLU A 188 1.82 17.79 6.95
N PRO A 189 2.35 19.02 6.86
CA PRO A 189 3.70 19.38 7.30
C PRO A 189 3.81 19.41 8.83
N LEU A 190 3.77 18.24 9.46
CA LEU A 190 3.81 18.10 10.92
C LEU A 190 5.17 17.59 11.42
N GLU A 191 5.83 16.74 10.63
CA GLU A 191 7.08 16.09 11.02
C GLU A 191 8.32 16.86 10.58
N LYS A 192 9.34 16.85 11.44
CA LYS A 192 10.60 17.53 11.18
C LYS A 192 11.55 16.61 10.42
N VAL A 193 11.84 16.95 9.17
CA VAL A 193 12.73 16.21 8.28
C VAL A 193 13.94 17.09 7.90
N LEU A 194 15.13 16.49 7.87
CA LEU A 194 16.39 17.19 7.56
C LEU A 194 16.82 17.03 6.10
N TYR A 195 16.72 15.80 5.58
CA TYR A 195 17.23 15.42 4.27
C TYR A 195 16.12 14.81 3.42
N ASN A 196 16.18 15.04 2.12
CA ASN A 196 15.30 14.39 1.16
C ASN A 196 15.76 12.96 0.84
N ASN A 197 14.95 12.23 0.07
CA ASN A 197 15.27 10.88 -0.35
C ASN A 197 16.18 10.80 -1.60
N SER A 198 16.82 11.90 -2.03
CA SER A 198 17.74 11.85 -3.18
C SER A 198 18.94 10.94 -2.90
N ASN A 199 19.62 10.49 -3.96
CA ASN A 199 20.86 9.71 -3.83
C ASN A 199 22.00 10.42 -4.58
N PRO A 200 22.96 11.05 -3.88
CA PRO A 200 23.07 11.15 -2.43
C PRO A 200 21.98 12.05 -1.82
N PRO A 201 21.65 11.87 -0.52
CA PRO A 201 20.64 12.69 0.14
C PRO A 201 21.07 14.15 0.24
N ALA A 202 20.15 15.07 -0.02
CA ALA A 202 20.38 16.51 0.07
C ALA A 202 19.53 17.12 1.19
N PRO A 203 20.02 18.15 1.91
CA PRO A 203 19.21 18.86 2.88
C PRO A 203 17.93 19.41 2.25
N ILE A 204 16.79 19.29 2.94
CA ILE A 204 15.54 19.93 2.51
C ILE A 204 15.70 21.45 2.51
N LYS A 205 16.38 21.95 3.53
CA LYS A 205 16.74 23.36 3.67
C LYS A 205 18.10 23.48 4.31
N THR A 206 18.87 24.48 3.89
CA THR A 206 20.20 24.80 4.42
C THR A 206 20.15 26.12 5.18
N LYS A 207 20.81 26.15 6.34
CA LYS A 207 21.07 27.37 7.09
C LYS A 207 22.13 28.21 6.38
N PRO A 208 22.24 29.52 6.68
CA PRO A 208 23.30 30.38 6.13
C PRO A 208 24.73 29.88 6.39
N ASN A 209 24.93 29.08 7.44
CA ASN A 209 26.22 28.47 7.79
C ASN A 209 26.49 27.12 7.09
N GLY A 210 25.68 26.75 6.09
CA GLY A 210 25.83 25.52 5.30
C GLY A 210 25.28 24.25 5.93
N LYS A 211 24.81 24.27 7.19
CA LYS A 211 24.24 23.09 7.87
C LYS A 211 22.79 22.84 7.46
N ALA A 212 22.34 21.58 7.52
CA ALA A 212 20.93 21.24 7.32
C ALA A 212 20.01 21.88 8.37
N GLU A 213 18.79 22.23 7.96
CA GLU A 213 17.73 22.79 8.81
C GLU A 213 16.51 21.87 8.79
N ALA A 214 16.10 21.42 9.99
CA ALA A 214 14.92 20.58 10.14
C ALA A 214 13.67 21.36 9.73
N THR A 215 12.97 20.86 8.71
CA THR A 215 11.81 21.52 8.11
C THR A 215 10.56 20.68 8.39
N LYS A 216 9.44 21.35 8.68
CA LYS A 216 8.14 20.69 8.81
C LYS A 216 7.67 20.26 7.43
N THR A 217 7.52 18.96 7.21
CA THR A 217 7.25 18.36 5.89
C THR A 217 6.27 17.20 6.03
N PRO A 218 5.34 17.00 5.09
CA PRO A 218 4.56 15.76 5.00
C PRO A 218 5.50 14.56 4.87
N LEU A 219 5.24 13.47 5.57
CA LEU A 219 6.15 12.32 5.52
C LEU A 219 6.16 11.57 4.19
N CYS A 220 5.08 11.64 3.43
CA CYS A 220 4.98 11.06 2.08
C CYS A 220 5.21 12.15 1.04
N GLU A 221 6.18 11.98 0.15
CA GLU A 221 6.51 12.96 -0.90
C GLU A 221 5.37 13.08 -1.92
N ASN A 222 4.73 11.96 -2.27
CA ASN A 222 3.63 11.85 -3.23
C ASN A 222 2.31 11.49 -2.53
N PHE A 223 1.93 12.36 -1.59
CA PHE A 223 0.81 12.11 -0.68
C PHE A 223 -0.57 12.20 -1.35
N GLU A 224 -0.69 12.88 -2.50
CA GLU A 224 -1.94 12.91 -3.28
C GLU A 224 -2.27 11.53 -3.86
N GLU A 225 -1.26 10.82 -4.38
CA GLU A 225 -1.40 9.44 -4.83
C GLU A 225 -1.69 8.50 -3.66
N LEU A 226 -1.08 8.74 -2.49
CA LEU A 226 -1.35 7.96 -1.29
C LEU A 226 -2.82 8.07 -0.84
N LYS A 227 -3.43 9.26 -0.89
CA LYS A 227 -4.85 9.46 -0.53
C LYS A 227 -5.78 8.52 -1.31
N THR A 228 -5.46 8.21 -2.57
CA THR A 228 -6.26 7.30 -3.41
C THR A 228 -6.35 5.87 -2.88
N GLN A 229 -5.45 5.46 -1.98
CA GLN A 229 -5.47 4.13 -1.36
C GLN A 229 -6.46 4.01 -0.20
N TYR A 230 -6.98 5.14 0.27
CA TYR A 230 -7.90 5.19 1.39
C TYR A 230 -9.27 5.68 0.96
N ARG A 231 -10.31 5.20 1.63
CA ARG A 231 -11.69 5.61 1.33
C ARG A 231 -11.97 6.93 2.04
N PRO A 232 -12.24 8.02 1.30
CA PRO A 232 -12.55 9.30 1.92
C PRO A 232 -13.90 9.20 2.65
N PHE A 233 -14.01 9.99 3.71
CA PHE A 233 -15.24 10.22 4.42
C PHE A 233 -15.32 11.70 4.75
N VAL A 234 -16.38 12.32 4.27
CA VAL A 234 -16.63 13.74 4.47
C VAL A 234 -17.83 13.88 5.37
N ARG A 235 -17.63 14.54 6.51
CA ARG A 235 -18.74 14.86 7.42
C ARG A 235 -18.46 16.16 8.15
N PHE A 236 -19.48 17.00 8.27
CA PHE A 236 -19.37 18.34 8.86
C PHE A 236 -18.28 19.19 8.18
N GLN A 237 -18.14 19.09 6.86
CA GLN A 237 -17.10 19.78 6.08
C GLN A 237 -15.67 19.45 6.53
N LYS A 238 -15.48 18.27 7.16
CA LYS A 238 -14.17 17.72 7.48
C LYS A 238 -13.97 16.44 6.69
N ASP A 239 -12.85 16.40 5.99
CA ASP A 239 -12.36 15.22 5.31
C ASP A 239 -11.56 14.38 6.31
N TYR A 240 -11.89 13.09 6.37
CA TYR A 240 -11.01 12.10 6.95
C TYR A 240 -11.00 10.83 6.08
N TYR A 241 -10.08 9.93 6.38
CA TYR A 241 -9.92 8.70 5.63
C TYR A 241 -10.26 7.51 6.51
N CYS A 242 -11.09 6.62 5.97
CA CYS A 242 -11.56 5.45 6.70
C CYS A 242 -10.39 4.53 7.05
N THR A 243 -10.42 4.05 8.29
CA THR A 243 -9.49 3.04 8.80
C THR A 243 -9.81 1.66 8.24
N TRP A 244 -8.77 0.83 8.11
CA TRP A 244 -8.85 -0.56 7.70
C TRP A 244 -8.45 -1.49 8.84
N LEU A 245 -9.22 -2.57 9.00
CA LEU A 245 -8.96 -3.66 9.93
C LEU A 245 -8.87 -4.99 9.18
N SER A 246 -7.81 -5.76 9.41
CA SER A 246 -7.62 -7.09 8.87
C SER A 246 -7.48 -8.08 10.03
N ILE A 247 -8.45 -8.99 10.15
CA ILE A 247 -8.55 -9.98 11.22
C ILE A 247 -9.03 -11.32 10.69
N PHE A 248 -8.56 -12.41 11.29
CA PHE A 248 -9.05 -13.75 11.04
C PHE A 248 -10.47 -13.95 11.58
N PRO A 249 -11.31 -14.73 10.89
CA PRO A 249 -12.60 -15.12 11.43
C PRO A 249 -12.42 -16.19 12.53
N VAL A 250 -13.41 -16.29 13.40
CA VAL A 250 -13.37 -17.15 14.60
C VAL A 250 -13.47 -18.63 14.26
N ASP A 251 -14.18 -18.96 13.19
CA ASP A 251 -14.30 -20.30 12.64
C ASP A 251 -13.04 -20.77 11.89
N TYR A 252 -12.03 -19.92 11.71
CA TYR A 252 -10.74 -20.33 11.18
C TYR A 252 -10.01 -21.26 12.19
N PRO A 253 -9.45 -22.40 11.74
CA PRO A 253 -8.72 -23.31 12.62
C PRO A 253 -7.59 -22.60 13.39
N ASN A 254 -7.62 -22.72 14.73
CA ASN A 254 -6.68 -22.04 15.62
C ASN A 254 -6.60 -20.52 15.39
N SER A 255 -7.74 -19.87 15.10
CA SER A 255 -7.81 -18.44 14.81
C SER A 255 -7.04 -17.60 15.83
N PRO A 256 -6.06 -16.78 15.39
CA PRO A 256 -5.31 -15.90 16.29
C PRO A 256 -6.22 -14.83 16.91
N HIS A 257 -7.40 -14.57 16.34
CA HIS A 257 -8.34 -13.54 16.78
C HIS A 257 -9.66 -14.13 17.29
N ILE A 258 -9.62 -15.34 17.85
CA ILE A 258 -10.80 -16.01 18.44
C ILE A 258 -11.52 -15.16 19.50
N ASN A 259 -10.77 -14.32 20.22
CA ASN A 259 -11.29 -13.41 21.24
C ASN A 259 -11.65 -12.02 20.71
N GLY A 260 -11.56 -11.80 19.40
CA GLY A 260 -11.67 -10.47 18.79
C GLY A 260 -10.42 -9.61 19.02
N VAL A 261 -10.45 -8.40 18.47
CA VAL A 261 -9.38 -7.40 18.60
C VAL A 261 -9.92 -6.12 19.19
N LYS A 262 -9.15 -5.50 20.08
CA LYS A 262 -9.53 -4.24 20.71
C LYS A 262 -9.03 -3.06 19.86
N LEU A 263 -9.94 -2.16 19.52
CA LEU A 263 -9.64 -0.88 18.89
C LEU A 263 -9.89 0.26 19.88
N ASP A 264 -8.99 1.23 19.87
CA ASP A 264 -9.16 2.46 20.64
C ASP A 264 -10.01 3.46 19.82
N ILE A 265 -10.72 4.33 20.53
CA ILE A 265 -11.59 5.35 19.93
C ILE A 265 -11.02 6.72 20.20
N GLU A 266 -10.73 7.45 19.13
CA GLU A 266 -10.40 8.86 19.15
C GLU A 266 -11.62 9.68 18.74
N VAL A 267 -11.90 10.77 19.46
CA VAL A 267 -13.05 11.64 19.17
C VAL A 267 -12.54 13.03 18.85
N PHE A 268 -12.82 13.48 17.62
CA PHE A 268 -12.50 14.80 17.14
C PHE A 268 -13.69 15.74 17.36
N GLU A 269 -13.48 16.80 18.14
CA GLU A 269 -14.56 17.70 18.61
C GLU A 269 -14.27 19.18 18.29
N ASP A 270 -13.17 19.46 17.58
CA ASP A 270 -12.71 20.82 17.26
C ASP A 270 -13.47 21.39 16.05
N PHE A 271 -14.70 21.81 16.33
CA PHE A 271 -15.58 22.50 15.39
C PHE A 271 -15.93 23.88 15.93
N LYS A 272 -15.84 24.92 15.07
CA LYS A 272 -16.22 26.29 15.44
C LYS A 272 -17.65 26.38 16.00
N ASP A 273 -18.56 25.57 15.45
CA ASP A 273 -19.96 25.52 15.89
C ASP A 273 -20.11 25.06 17.35
N ASN A 274 -19.13 24.33 17.89
CA ASN A 274 -19.15 23.84 19.26
C ASN A 274 -18.73 24.90 20.29
N GLU A 275 -18.07 26.01 19.90
CA GLU A 275 -17.48 26.99 20.85
C GLU A 275 -18.50 27.56 21.85
N LYS A 276 -19.77 27.68 21.43
CA LYS A 276 -20.86 28.23 22.24
C LYS A 276 -21.80 27.16 22.80
N LEU A 277 -21.56 25.88 22.50
CA LEU A 277 -22.41 24.77 22.88
C LEU A 277 -21.85 24.03 24.08
N LYS A 278 -22.73 23.62 25.00
CA LYS A 278 -22.36 22.66 26.05
C LYS A 278 -22.46 21.26 25.47
N LYS A 279 -21.37 20.50 25.60
CA LYS A 279 -21.33 19.08 25.23
C LYS A 279 -22.37 18.29 26.04
N PRO A 280 -23.34 17.61 25.39
CA PRO A 280 -24.29 16.79 26.11
C PRO A 280 -23.61 15.54 26.69
N SER A 281 -23.84 15.24 27.96
CA SER A 281 -23.20 14.12 28.67
C SER A 281 -23.76 12.74 28.29
N GLU A 282 -24.97 12.69 27.75
CA GLU A 282 -25.77 11.48 27.53
C GLU A 282 -25.84 11.05 26.06
N ILE A 283 -24.93 11.54 25.22
CA ILE A 283 -24.87 11.09 23.82
C ILE A 283 -24.42 9.63 23.79
N GLU A 284 -25.32 8.75 23.40
CA GLU A 284 -25.01 7.36 23.11
C GLU A 284 -24.30 7.25 21.75
N ILE A 285 -23.30 6.39 21.68
CA ILE A 285 -22.56 6.07 20.45
C ILE A 285 -22.91 4.66 20.05
N HIS A 286 -23.57 4.52 18.90
CA HIS A 286 -24.02 3.24 18.38
C HIS A 286 -23.09 2.83 17.23
N PHE A 287 -22.56 1.62 17.31
CA PHE A 287 -21.72 1.01 16.28
C PHE A 287 -22.56 0.04 15.47
N GLU A 288 -22.73 0.32 14.19
CA GLU A 288 -23.66 -0.36 13.30
C GLU A 288 -22.93 -1.13 12.21
N CYS A 289 -23.40 -2.34 11.95
CA CYS A 289 -22.94 -3.19 10.86
C CYS A 289 -24.12 -4.02 10.36
N ASP A 290 -24.33 -4.02 9.05
CA ASP A 290 -25.39 -4.81 8.41
C ASP A 290 -25.01 -6.29 8.29
N ASN A 291 -23.75 -6.63 8.54
CA ASN A 291 -23.27 -8.01 8.46
C ASN A 291 -23.40 -8.72 9.82
N ALA A 292 -24.27 -9.73 9.87
CA ALA A 292 -24.51 -10.53 11.07
C ALA A 292 -23.28 -11.34 11.55
N ASP A 293 -22.30 -11.55 10.67
CA ASP A 293 -21.06 -12.27 10.99
C ASP A 293 -20.00 -11.35 11.64
N VAL A 294 -20.35 -10.09 11.92
CA VAL A 294 -19.49 -9.14 12.64
C VAL A 294 -20.12 -8.76 13.98
N GLU A 295 -19.37 -8.99 15.05
CA GLU A 295 -19.73 -8.60 16.41
C GLU A 295 -18.87 -7.42 16.89
N ILE A 296 -19.54 -6.39 17.40
CA ILE A 296 -18.91 -5.23 18.02
C ILE A 296 -19.38 -5.13 19.46
N THR A 297 -18.44 -5.03 20.40
CA THR A 297 -18.73 -4.90 21.83
C THR A 297 -18.01 -3.70 22.44
N PRO A 298 -18.72 -2.75 23.06
CA PRO A 298 -20.19 -2.65 23.12
C PRO A 298 -20.78 -2.25 21.76
N LYS A 299 -22.00 -2.72 21.44
CA LYS A 299 -22.76 -2.20 20.29
C LYS A 299 -23.23 -0.75 20.51
N ILE A 300 -23.50 -0.40 21.77
CA ILE A 300 -23.92 0.93 22.19
C ILE A 300 -23.08 1.32 23.40
N ALA A 301 -22.29 2.39 23.29
CA ALA A 301 -21.69 3.06 24.42
C ALA A 301 -22.63 4.16 24.93
N LYS A 302 -22.89 4.24 26.24
CA LYS A 302 -23.84 5.17 26.85
C LYS A 302 -23.36 6.61 26.94
N SER A 303 -22.09 6.85 26.64
CA SER A 303 -21.51 8.18 26.58
C SER A 303 -20.26 8.20 25.71
N ILE A 304 -19.85 9.39 25.28
CA ILE A 304 -18.54 9.60 24.61
C ILE A 304 -17.38 9.14 25.51
N LYS A 305 -17.48 9.32 26.83
CA LYS A 305 -16.45 8.85 27.79
C LYS A 305 -16.34 7.33 27.79
N GLU A 306 -17.47 6.63 27.69
CA GLU A 306 -17.47 5.17 27.59
C GLU A 306 -16.94 4.69 26.25
N ALA A 307 -17.33 5.33 25.14
CA ALA A 307 -16.81 4.99 23.80
C ALA A 307 -15.28 5.08 23.74
N LYS A 308 -14.68 6.08 24.39
CA LYS A 308 -13.21 6.25 24.51
C LYS A 308 -12.50 5.10 25.24
N LYS A 309 -13.19 4.17 25.89
CA LYS A 309 -12.59 2.94 26.45
C LYS A 309 -12.22 1.91 25.37
N GLY A 310 -12.68 2.12 24.15
CA GLY A 310 -12.45 1.26 23.00
C GLY A 310 -13.61 0.30 22.73
N ILE A 311 -13.52 -0.39 21.58
CA ILE A 311 -14.44 -1.45 21.18
C ILE A 311 -13.67 -2.75 20.92
N LEU A 312 -14.34 -3.88 21.10
CA LEU A 312 -13.88 -5.20 20.68
C LEU A 312 -14.59 -5.54 19.36
N VAL A 313 -13.83 -5.88 18.33
CA VAL A 313 -14.33 -6.29 17.01
C VAL A 313 -13.99 -7.75 16.77
N LYS A 314 -14.98 -8.53 16.35
CA LYS A 314 -14.84 -9.97 16.12
C LYS A 314 -15.60 -10.38 14.86
N CYS A 315 -14.96 -11.14 13.98
CA CYS A 315 -15.63 -11.79 12.85
C CYS A 315 -16.02 -13.20 13.27
N THR A 316 -17.32 -13.46 13.49
CA THR A 316 -17.78 -14.79 13.90
C THR A 316 -17.63 -15.81 12.77
N LYS A 317 -17.71 -15.37 11.52
CA LYS A 317 -17.45 -16.16 10.32
C LYS A 317 -16.63 -15.39 9.28
N ALA A 318 -16.14 -16.12 8.30
CA ALA A 318 -15.45 -15.60 7.12
C ALA A 318 -16.31 -14.59 6.31
N LEU A 319 -15.71 -13.46 5.96
CA LEU A 319 -16.29 -12.38 5.18
C LEU A 319 -15.77 -12.42 3.75
N SER A 320 -16.66 -12.58 2.77
CA SER A 320 -16.30 -12.67 1.35
C SER A 320 -16.03 -11.33 0.67
N LYS A 321 -16.32 -10.21 1.35
CA LYS A 321 -16.13 -8.85 0.87
C LYS A 321 -15.81 -7.94 2.04
N ASP A 322 -15.18 -6.80 1.73
CA ASP A 322 -14.96 -5.75 2.72
C ASP A 322 -16.29 -5.39 3.37
N THR A 323 -16.29 -5.30 4.69
CA THR A 323 -17.48 -5.02 5.49
C THR A 323 -17.36 -3.65 6.14
N GLU A 324 -18.37 -2.82 5.94
CA GLU A 324 -18.45 -1.47 6.46
C GLU A 324 -19.03 -1.46 7.87
N ILE A 325 -18.42 -0.67 8.76
CA ILE A 325 -18.95 -0.32 10.08
C ILE A 325 -19.19 1.18 10.11
N THR A 326 -20.41 1.57 10.47
CA THR A 326 -20.81 2.98 10.62
C THR A 326 -21.06 3.31 12.09
N VAL A 327 -20.88 4.57 12.44
CA VAL A 327 -21.16 5.08 13.77
C VAL A 327 -22.25 6.14 13.69
N LYS A 328 -23.25 6.04 14.56
CA LYS A 328 -24.25 7.09 14.78
C LYS A 328 -24.23 7.57 16.22
N ALA A 329 -24.57 8.84 16.40
CA ALA A 329 -24.81 9.42 17.71
C ALA A 329 -26.30 9.53 17.95
N VAL A 330 -26.72 9.20 19.17
CA VAL A 330 -28.12 9.23 19.60
C VAL A 330 -28.21 10.02 20.90
N LEU A 331 -29.09 11.01 20.93
CA LEU A 331 -29.42 11.79 22.12
C LEU A 331 -30.92 11.70 22.39
N LYS A 332 -31.27 11.24 23.59
CA LYS A 332 -32.67 11.22 24.05
C LYS A 332 -33.04 12.59 24.59
N ASP A 333 -34.10 13.17 24.04
CA ASP A 333 -34.64 14.48 24.43
C ASP A 333 -36.12 14.29 24.78
N GLY A 334 -36.38 13.89 26.03
CA GLY A 334 -37.69 13.43 26.48
C GLY A 334 -38.12 12.16 25.73
N ASP A 335 -39.30 12.20 25.10
CA ASP A 335 -39.84 11.11 24.27
C ASP A 335 -39.30 11.09 22.82
N LYS A 336 -38.49 12.09 22.44
CA LYS A 336 -37.95 12.21 21.08
C LYS A 336 -36.48 11.78 21.04
N GLU A 337 -36.11 11.08 19.97
CA GLU A 337 -34.73 10.69 19.71
C GLU A 337 -34.14 11.60 18.63
N LYS A 338 -33.06 12.33 18.97
CA LYS A 338 -32.25 13.09 18.03
C LYS A 338 -31.04 12.29 17.62
N THR A 339 -30.73 12.30 16.33
CA THR A 339 -29.67 11.47 15.75
C THR A 339 -28.74 12.27 14.86
N ASN A 340 -27.45 11.98 14.97
CA ASN A 340 -26.47 12.31 13.94
C ASN A 340 -25.95 11.01 13.33
N GLU A 341 -26.32 10.76 12.08
CA GLU A 341 -25.86 9.59 11.34
C GLU A 341 -24.46 9.81 10.77
N LYS A 342 -23.75 8.69 10.58
CA LYS A 342 -22.43 8.63 9.94
C LYS A 342 -21.50 9.69 10.53
N ILE A 343 -21.21 9.55 11.83
CA ILE A 343 -20.21 10.35 12.55
C ILE A 343 -18.86 9.63 12.67
N GLY A 344 -18.77 8.40 12.17
CA GLY A 344 -17.56 7.59 12.17
C GLY A 344 -17.72 6.42 11.22
N LYS A 345 -16.60 5.93 10.67
CA LYS A 345 -16.61 4.84 9.69
C LYS A 345 -15.27 4.12 9.64
N PHE A 346 -15.29 2.79 9.57
CA PHE A 346 -14.12 1.98 9.24
C PHE A 346 -14.53 0.72 8.48
N PHE A 347 -13.55 0.03 7.90
CA PHE A 347 -13.76 -1.18 7.12
C PHE A 347 -13.02 -2.38 7.70
N ILE A 348 -13.69 -3.52 7.70
CA ILE A 348 -13.05 -4.83 7.90
C ILE A 348 -12.75 -5.40 6.52
N TYR A 349 -11.48 -5.72 6.29
CA TYR A 349 -10.98 -6.33 5.07
C TYR A 349 -11.55 -7.74 4.90
N ALA A 350 -11.90 -8.11 3.66
CA ALA A 350 -12.38 -9.46 3.35
C ALA A 350 -11.41 -10.54 3.86
N ASN A 351 -11.92 -11.54 4.57
CA ASN A 351 -11.08 -12.51 5.29
C ASN A 351 -11.48 -13.98 5.06
N ASN A 352 -12.27 -14.25 4.02
CA ASN A 352 -12.60 -15.61 3.58
C ASN A 352 -11.44 -16.34 2.90
N GLU A 353 -10.43 -15.60 2.42
CA GLU A 353 -9.25 -16.18 1.81
C GLU A 353 -8.02 -15.94 2.69
N ILE A 354 -7.51 -16.99 3.31
CA ILE A 354 -6.28 -16.96 4.11
C ILE A 354 -5.18 -17.66 3.31
N LYS A 355 -4.07 -16.96 3.08
CA LYS A 355 -2.94 -17.49 2.32
C LYS A 355 -2.02 -18.27 3.25
N ASN A 356 -1.49 -19.38 2.76
CA ASN A 356 -0.56 -20.23 3.51
C ASN A 356 0.75 -20.37 2.74
N ILE A 357 1.86 -20.19 3.44
CA ILE A 357 3.22 -20.32 2.86
C ILE A 357 4.07 -21.31 3.65
N ASP A 358 4.92 -22.04 2.93
CA ASP A 358 5.91 -22.94 3.50
C ASP A 358 7.27 -22.27 3.46
N ILE A 359 7.94 -22.09 4.60
CA ILE A 359 9.29 -21.54 4.66
C ILE A 359 10.29 -22.69 4.86
N SER A 360 11.16 -22.89 3.87
CA SER A 360 12.27 -23.85 3.95
C SER A 360 13.51 -23.10 4.40
N ILE A 361 14.13 -23.55 5.49
CA ILE A 361 15.39 -23.00 5.99
C ILE A 361 16.54 -23.86 5.46
N ILE A 362 17.54 -23.22 4.87
CA ILE A 362 18.70 -23.88 4.27
C ILE A 362 19.97 -23.34 4.95
N ASP A 363 20.63 -24.19 5.73
CA ASP A 363 21.89 -23.89 6.38
C ASP A 363 23.05 -24.26 5.43
N CYS A 364 23.66 -23.25 4.81
CA CYS A 364 24.77 -23.42 3.90
C CYS A 364 26.05 -23.74 4.69
N LEU A 365 26.49 -25.00 4.63
CA LEU A 365 27.71 -25.43 5.31
C LEU A 365 28.94 -25.15 4.43
N ILE A 366 29.88 -24.39 4.98
CA ILE A 366 31.15 -24.04 4.33
C ILE A 366 32.35 -24.70 5.00
N ASN A 367 32.19 -25.16 6.25
CA ASN A 367 33.17 -25.86 7.07
C ASN A 367 32.45 -26.70 8.15
N ASP A 368 33.20 -27.49 8.91
CA ASP A 368 32.63 -28.39 9.94
C ASP A 368 31.93 -27.64 11.09
N ASP A 369 32.34 -26.41 11.38
CA ASP A 369 31.76 -25.59 12.45
C ASP A 369 30.44 -24.88 12.05
N SER A 370 30.12 -24.86 10.76
CA SER A 370 29.00 -24.09 10.18
C SER A 370 27.66 -24.45 10.81
N SER A 371 27.36 -25.75 10.94
CA SER A 371 26.05 -26.22 11.45
C SER A 371 25.79 -25.73 12.88
N LYS A 372 26.82 -25.74 13.73
CA LYS A 372 26.72 -25.29 15.13
C LYS A 372 26.60 -23.76 15.22
N ALA A 373 27.30 -23.02 14.36
CA ALA A 373 27.20 -21.57 14.29
C ALA A 373 25.79 -21.14 13.88
N LEU A 374 25.30 -21.64 12.73
CA LEU A 374 24.02 -21.24 12.13
C LEU A 374 22.81 -21.51 13.04
N LYS A 375 22.81 -22.64 13.77
CA LYS A 375 21.77 -22.96 14.75
C LYS A 375 21.61 -21.90 15.85
N ARG A 376 22.68 -21.17 16.19
CA ARG A 376 22.67 -20.10 17.21
C ARG A 376 22.31 -18.72 16.64
N LYS A 377 22.26 -18.58 15.32
CA LYS A 377 22.10 -17.29 14.62
C LYS A 377 20.65 -16.96 14.26
N ARG A 378 19.77 -17.96 14.31
CA ARG A 378 18.32 -17.78 14.10
C ARG A 378 17.64 -17.36 15.39
N GLY A 379 16.66 -16.46 15.29
CA GLY A 379 15.75 -16.18 16.41
C GLY A 379 15.03 -17.46 16.84
N SER A 380 14.96 -17.71 18.14
CA SER A 380 14.08 -18.73 18.69
C SER A 380 12.64 -18.30 18.41
N ASP A 381 11.83 -19.17 17.80
CA ASP A 381 10.40 -18.96 17.56
C ASP A 381 10.01 -18.06 16.35
N LEU A 382 10.74 -18.18 15.24
CA LEU A 382 10.47 -17.43 14.00
C LEU A 382 9.04 -17.64 13.46
N GLU A 383 8.53 -18.88 13.46
CA GLU A 383 7.17 -19.19 12.97
C GLU A 383 6.11 -18.41 13.77
N THR A 384 6.15 -18.50 15.10
CA THR A 384 5.21 -17.78 15.96
C THR A 384 5.34 -16.29 15.80
N TYR A 385 6.56 -15.74 15.72
CA TYR A 385 6.75 -14.31 15.49
C TYR A 385 6.10 -13.86 14.17
N LEU A 386 6.37 -14.57 13.06
CA LEU A 386 5.78 -14.26 11.77
C LEU A 386 4.24 -14.37 11.81
N ASN A 387 3.72 -15.46 12.38
CA ASN A 387 2.28 -15.74 12.51
C ASN A 387 1.57 -14.97 13.62
N SER A 388 2.24 -14.10 14.38
CA SER A 388 1.59 -13.34 15.46
C SER A 388 1.91 -11.86 15.49
N LYS A 389 2.90 -11.39 14.72
CA LYS A 389 3.33 -9.98 14.69
C LYS A 389 3.49 -9.41 13.27
N VAL A 390 3.54 -10.26 12.25
CA VAL A 390 3.94 -9.85 10.89
C VAL A 390 2.90 -10.22 9.85
N LEU A 391 2.72 -11.51 9.60
CA LEU A 391 1.94 -12.04 8.47
C LEU A 391 0.43 -12.02 8.69
N ASN A 392 -0.01 -12.09 9.95
CA ASN A 392 -1.43 -11.96 10.29
C ASN A 392 -2.05 -10.64 9.81
N GLN A 393 -1.22 -9.59 9.68
CA GLN A 393 -1.67 -8.30 9.19
C GLN A 393 -2.27 -8.39 7.78
N ALA A 394 -1.76 -9.31 6.96
CA ALA A 394 -2.21 -9.56 5.59
C ALA A 394 -3.01 -10.88 5.44
N LEU A 395 -3.47 -11.48 6.55
CA LEU A 395 -4.15 -12.78 6.59
C LEU A 395 -3.33 -13.88 5.90
N ILE A 396 -2.03 -13.89 6.19
CA ILE A 396 -1.09 -14.93 5.75
C ILE A 396 -0.65 -15.70 6.99
N GLN A 397 -0.58 -17.03 6.88
CA GLN A 397 0.10 -17.89 7.84
C GLN A 397 1.26 -18.64 7.18
N CYS A 398 2.32 -18.87 7.93
CA CYS A 398 3.47 -19.63 7.49
C CYS A 398 3.66 -20.91 8.29
N LYS A 399 4.30 -21.89 7.67
CA LYS A 399 4.88 -23.05 8.33
C LYS A 399 6.37 -23.10 8.05
N VAL A 400 7.18 -23.01 9.09
CA VAL A 400 8.63 -23.11 9.04
C VAL A 400 9.02 -24.58 9.10
N LYS A 401 9.68 -25.06 8.06
CA LYS A 401 10.16 -26.45 7.96
C LYS A 401 11.43 -26.64 8.76
N THR A 402 11.71 -27.89 9.11
CA THR A 402 12.99 -28.29 9.70
C THR A 402 14.14 -27.80 8.81
N PRO A 403 15.16 -27.15 9.39
CA PRO A 403 16.33 -26.73 8.63
C PRO A 403 17.00 -27.88 7.88
N GLU A 404 17.39 -27.61 6.64
CA GLU A 404 18.19 -28.48 5.79
C GLU A 404 19.64 -28.03 5.82
N ASP A 405 20.55 -28.94 6.19
CA ASP A 405 21.99 -28.71 6.09
C ASP A 405 22.42 -28.95 4.62
N PHE A 406 22.81 -27.89 3.91
CA PHE A 406 23.25 -27.94 2.51
C PHE A 406 24.76 -27.71 2.42
N ASP A 407 25.51 -28.80 2.24
CA ASP A 407 26.98 -28.78 2.28
C ASP A 407 27.60 -28.34 0.95
N LEU A 408 28.09 -27.10 0.91
CA LEU A 408 28.67 -26.49 -0.29
C LEU A 408 30.03 -27.09 -0.68
N ARG A 409 30.63 -27.93 0.16
CA ARG A 409 31.90 -28.62 -0.10
C ARG A 409 31.73 -29.86 -0.97
N LEU A 410 30.50 -30.37 -1.11
CA LEU A 410 30.23 -31.62 -1.82
C LEU A 410 30.04 -31.45 -3.33
N TYR A 411 29.69 -30.24 -3.78
CA TYR A 411 29.26 -30.02 -5.16
C TYR A 411 30.27 -29.19 -5.94
N LYS A 412 30.86 -29.81 -6.97
CA LYS A 412 31.83 -29.16 -7.86
C LYS A 412 31.17 -28.71 -9.17
N GLU A 413 31.46 -27.49 -9.58
CA GLU A 413 31.18 -26.94 -10.91
C GLU A 413 32.49 -26.46 -11.53
N ASN A 414 32.78 -26.89 -12.76
CA ASN A 414 34.06 -26.60 -13.43
C ASN A 414 35.30 -26.96 -12.60
N GLY A 415 35.23 -28.08 -11.86
CA GLY A 415 36.34 -28.62 -11.08
C GLY A 415 36.55 -27.99 -9.70
N LYS A 416 35.77 -26.97 -9.31
CA LYS A 416 35.84 -26.31 -8.00
C LYS A 416 34.48 -26.30 -7.31
N THR A 417 34.47 -26.35 -5.99
CA THR A 417 33.28 -26.07 -5.16
C THR A 417 33.04 -24.56 -5.06
N LEU A 418 31.84 -24.15 -4.61
CA LEU A 418 31.60 -22.73 -4.29
C LEU A 418 32.51 -22.22 -3.17
N VAL A 419 32.81 -23.08 -2.19
CA VAL A 419 33.74 -22.76 -1.09
C VAL A 419 35.13 -22.43 -1.65
N GLU A 420 35.67 -23.29 -2.53
CA GLU A 420 36.99 -23.08 -3.15
C GLU A 420 37.00 -21.87 -4.09
N LYS A 421 35.94 -21.69 -4.89
CA LYS A 421 35.84 -20.60 -5.87
C LYS A 421 35.86 -19.22 -5.21
N TYR A 422 35.15 -19.07 -4.10
CA TYR A 422 34.99 -17.80 -3.40
C TYR A 422 35.81 -17.70 -2.10
N SER A 423 36.61 -18.72 -1.78
CA SER A 423 37.39 -18.79 -0.54
C SER A 423 36.54 -18.56 0.73
N LEU A 424 35.35 -19.16 0.79
CA LEU A 424 34.34 -18.86 1.83
C LEU A 424 34.75 -19.28 3.24
N ASP A 425 35.67 -20.22 3.35
CA ASP A 425 36.19 -20.79 4.59
C ASP A 425 37.22 -19.91 5.32
N LYS A 426 37.66 -18.81 4.69
CA LYS A 426 38.57 -17.86 5.32
C LYS A 426 37.86 -17.04 6.41
N SER A 427 38.53 -16.87 7.54
CA SER A 427 38.02 -16.07 8.66
C SER A 427 38.11 -14.57 8.39
N SER A 428 37.28 -13.77 9.07
CA SER A 428 37.55 -12.33 9.19
C SER A 428 38.81 -12.09 10.02
N VAL A 429 39.62 -11.10 9.64
CA VAL A 429 40.80 -10.67 10.39
C VAL A 429 40.62 -9.28 10.95
N MET A 430 41.21 -9.02 12.12
CA MET A 430 41.29 -7.68 12.68
C MET A 430 42.40 -6.91 11.96
N LYS A 431 42.02 -5.85 11.26
CA LYS A 431 42.95 -4.91 10.62
C LYS A 431 43.07 -3.67 11.51
N GLU A 432 44.28 -3.39 11.96
CA GLU A 432 44.62 -2.10 12.59
C GLU A 432 44.93 -1.07 11.51
N LEU A 433 44.38 0.13 11.66
CA LEU A 433 44.61 1.27 10.79
C LEU A 433 45.12 2.44 11.64
N GLU A 434 46.22 3.05 11.22
CA GLU A 434 46.81 4.24 11.84
C GLU A 434 46.41 5.48 11.05
N ILE A 435 45.76 6.44 11.72
CA ILE A 435 45.38 7.71 11.11
C ILE A 435 45.72 8.84 12.08
N SER A 436 46.59 9.76 11.61
CA SER A 436 46.95 10.99 12.32
C SER A 436 47.14 10.79 13.84
N SER A 437 47.99 9.84 14.22
CA SER A 437 48.36 9.45 15.60
C SER A 437 47.32 8.69 16.46
N LYS A 438 46.15 8.29 15.93
CA LYS A 438 45.20 7.40 16.62
C LYS A 438 45.09 6.04 15.92
N LYS A 439 44.93 4.97 16.73
CA LYS A 439 44.73 3.60 16.26
C LYS A 439 43.25 3.26 16.24
N ALA A 440 42.77 2.72 15.13
CA ALA A 440 41.44 2.12 15.01
C ALA A 440 41.57 0.68 14.52
N SER A 441 40.71 -0.21 15.00
CA SER A 441 40.67 -1.60 14.54
C SER A 441 39.32 -1.89 13.90
N THR A 442 39.32 -2.65 12.81
CA THR A 442 38.09 -3.09 12.13
C THR A 442 38.24 -4.52 11.63
N ARG A 443 37.13 -5.24 11.51
CA ARG A 443 37.12 -6.57 10.88
C ARG A 443 37.10 -6.42 9.36
N VAL A 444 37.93 -7.20 8.68
CA VAL A 444 38.02 -7.27 7.23
C VAL A 444 37.88 -8.73 6.80
N ALA A 445 37.08 -8.97 5.77
CA ALA A 445 36.94 -10.28 5.18
C ALA A 445 38.24 -10.63 4.44
N GLU A 446 38.82 -11.80 4.70
CA GLU A 446 39.93 -12.30 3.87
C GLU A 446 39.46 -12.82 2.50
N ASN A 447 38.15 -12.97 2.34
CA ASN A 447 37.48 -13.31 1.09
C ASN A 447 36.71 -12.09 0.55
N SER A 448 36.78 -11.92 -0.77
CA SER A 448 36.07 -10.87 -1.50
C SER A 448 35.08 -11.53 -2.44
N ILE A 449 33.78 -11.32 -2.20
CA ILE A 449 32.75 -11.61 -3.21
C ILE A 449 32.61 -10.35 -4.05
N GLU A 450 33.36 -10.29 -5.15
CA GLU A 450 33.35 -9.12 -6.04
C GLU A 450 31.97 -8.88 -6.67
N ASP A 451 31.23 -9.96 -6.96
CA ASP A 451 29.87 -9.93 -7.48
C ASP A 451 28.94 -10.86 -6.70
N LEU A 452 28.12 -10.26 -5.84
CA LEU A 452 27.17 -10.96 -4.98
C LEU A 452 25.94 -11.46 -5.75
N GLU A 453 25.62 -10.87 -6.92
CA GLU A 453 24.56 -11.37 -7.82
C GLU A 453 24.98 -12.70 -8.42
N ILE A 454 26.22 -12.79 -8.91
CA ILE A 454 26.76 -14.03 -9.46
C ILE A 454 26.81 -15.11 -8.38
N PHE A 455 27.34 -14.79 -7.19
CA PHE A 455 27.39 -15.77 -6.10
C PHE A 455 25.99 -16.28 -5.70
N ARG A 456 25.02 -15.36 -5.53
CA ARG A 456 23.61 -15.70 -5.28
C ARG A 456 23.13 -16.67 -6.34
N ASP A 457 23.36 -16.34 -7.61
CA ASP A 457 22.81 -17.08 -8.71
C ASP A 457 23.39 -18.49 -8.83
N GLU A 458 24.68 -18.65 -8.58
CA GLU A 458 25.33 -19.95 -8.53
C GLU A 458 24.85 -20.79 -7.34
N LEU A 459 24.74 -20.20 -6.14
CA LEU A 459 24.22 -20.89 -4.95
C LEU A 459 22.80 -21.42 -5.19
N MET A 460 21.91 -20.58 -5.75
CA MET A 460 20.54 -20.97 -6.04
C MET A 460 20.47 -22.09 -7.08
N SER A 461 21.28 -22.00 -8.15
CA SER A 461 21.30 -23.02 -9.21
C SER A 461 21.84 -24.36 -8.70
N LEU A 462 22.86 -24.30 -7.83
CA LEU A 462 23.42 -25.47 -7.18
C LEU A 462 22.40 -26.15 -6.27
N TYR A 463 21.62 -25.37 -5.51
CA TYR A 463 20.55 -25.91 -4.65
C TYR A 463 19.38 -26.49 -5.45
N GLU A 464 18.96 -25.84 -6.55
CA GLU A 464 17.91 -26.39 -7.42
C GLU A 464 18.28 -27.76 -7.99
N LYS A 465 19.57 -28.00 -8.26
CA LYS A 465 20.10 -29.28 -8.76
C LYS A 465 20.27 -30.33 -7.66
N ASN A 466 20.77 -29.93 -6.49
CA ASN A 466 21.31 -30.86 -5.50
C ASN A 466 20.61 -30.86 -4.13
N GLY A 467 19.83 -29.82 -3.81
CA GLY A 467 19.12 -29.71 -2.53
C GLY A 467 18.04 -30.79 -2.38
N ALA A 468 17.68 -31.10 -1.13
CA ALA A 468 16.79 -32.22 -0.79
C ALA A 468 15.41 -32.11 -1.48
N ASN A 469 14.92 -30.89 -1.67
CA ASN A 469 13.59 -30.64 -2.25
C ASN A 469 13.60 -30.39 -3.76
N LYS A 470 14.75 -30.07 -4.38
CA LYS A 470 14.90 -29.67 -5.79
C LYS A 470 13.80 -28.73 -6.31
N LYS A 471 13.33 -27.84 -5.44
CA LYS A 471 12.22 -26.92 -5.74
C LYS A 471 12.76 -25.69 -6.46
N PRO A 472 11.95 -25.05 -7.33
CA PRO A 472 12.34 -23.84 -8.03
C PRO A 472 12.36 -22.65 -7.07
N VAL A 473 13.56 -22.29 -6.58
CA VAL A 473 13.76 -21.23 -5.59
C VAL A 473 13.67 -19.84 -6.21
N ARG A 474 13.78 -19.76 -7.55
CA ARG A 474 13.65 -18.53 -8.36
C ARG A 474 12.23 -18.21 -8.81
N LYS A 475 11.28 -19.15 -8.66
CA LYS A 475 9.91 -18.94 -9.14
C LYS A 475 9.33 -17.68 -8.47
N LYS A 476 8.59 -16.87 -9.21
CA LYS A 476 7.85 -15.74 -8.62
C LYS A 476 6.51 -16.24 -8.10
N ASN A 477 6.01 -15.61 -7.05
CA ASN A 477 4.68 -15.83 -6.50
C ASN A 477 4.37 -17.31 -6.24
N ASP A 478 5.24 -18.00 -5.49
CA ASP A 478 4.96 -19.35 -5.01
C ASP A 478 4.76 -19.35 -3.50
N LYS A 479 3.93 -20.27 -3.01
CA LYS A 479 3.75 -20.52 -1.59
C LYS A 479 5.01 -21.06 -0.89
N ASN A 480 5.92 -21.70 -1.62
CA ASN A 480 7.18 -22.20 -1.06
C ASN A 480 8.21 -21.07 -1.06
N LYS A 481 8.60 -20.63 0.13
CA LYS A 481 9.64 -19.63 0.36
C LYS A 481 10.91 -20.29 0.92
N PHE A 482 12.05 -19.67 0.66
CA PHE A 482 13.37 -20.21 0.97
C PHE A 482 14.19 -19.15 1.70
N MET A 483 14.78 -19.54 2.84
CA MET A 483 15.70 -18.71 3.61
C MET A 483 17.03 -19.45 3.71
N PHE A 484 18.02 -18.98 2.95
CA PHE A 484 19.38 -19.48 3.04
C PHE A 484 20.12 -18.72 4.14
N PHE A 485 20.87 -19.44 4.97
CA PHE A 485 21.74 -18.87 5.97
C PHE A 485 23.16 -19.33 5.70
N ALA A 486 24.07 -18.37 5.57
CA ALA A 486 25.50 -18.63 5.43
C ALA A 486 26.26 -17.81 6.47
N ASN A 487 27.07 -18.49 7.29
CA ASN A 487 27.91 -17.87 8.30
C ASN A 487 29.20 -17.34 7.66
N ILE A 488 29.05 -16.37 6.77
CA ILE A 488 30.13 -15.75 6.00
C ILE A 488 30.11 -14.26 6.29
N PHE A 489 31.28 -13.71 6.57
CA PHE A 489 31.48 -12.26 6.62
C PHE A 489 31.65 -11.73 5.20
N VAL A 490 30.74 -10.85 4.75
CA VAL A 490 30.77 -10.29 3.39
C VAL A 490 31.07 -8.80 3.45
N GLN A 491 32.03 -8.37 2.63
CA GLN A 491 32.37 -6.96 2.45
C GLN A 491 31.95 -6.51 1.04
N MET A 492 31.07 -5.51 0.93
CA MET A 492 30.67 -4.98 -0.38
C MET A 492 31.65 -3.91 -0.89
N GLY A 493 32.08 -4.04 -2.14
CA GLY A 493 33.06 -3.15 -2.77
C GLY A 493 32.50 -1.78 -3.19
N LYS A 494 33.07 -0.71 -2.63
CA LYS A 494 34.21 -0.02 -3.27
C LYS A 494 35.37 -0.12 -2.28
N LYS A 495 36.62 -0.22 -2.73
CA LYS A 495 37.83 -0.23 -1.89
C LYS A 495 38.05 1.10 -1.12
N GLU A 496 36.99 1.83 -0.79
CA GLU A 496 37.05 3.09 -0.07
C GLU A 496 36.67 2.82 1.38
N GLU A 497 37.67 2.63 2.23
CA GLU A 497 37.54 2.76 3.67
C GLU A 497 37.14 4.22 3.96
N ARG A 498 35.90 4.48 4.40
CA ARG A 498 35.48 5.83 4.78
C ARG A 498 35.71 6.03 6.28
N PHE A 499 36.58 6.98 6.59
CA PHE A 499 36.92 7.40 7.94
C PHE A 499 36.08 8.59 8.33
N PHE A 500 35.48 8.54 9.52
CA PHE A 500 34.75 9.67 10.09
C PHE A 500 35.29 9.96 11.48
N ILE A 501 35.56 11.23 11.75
CA ILE A 501 35.84 11.75 13.09
C ILE A 501 34.51 12.25 13.63
N THR A 502 34.09 11.72 14.78
CA THR A 502 32.92 12.16 15.53
C THR A 502 33.40 12.75 16.85
N LYS A 503 33.05 13.99 17.16
CA LYS A 503 33.28 14.59 18.48
C LYS A 503 32.11 14.26 19.40
N ASP A 504 32.42 13.92 20.64
CA ASP A 504 31.40 13.83 21.69
C ASP A 504 30.94 15.25 22.12
N PRO A 505 29.88 15.36 22.95
CA PRO A 505 29.40 16.66 23.45
C PRO A 505 30.43 17.45 24.28
N ALA A 506 31.52 16.81 24.71
CA ALA A 506 32.64 17.44 25.41
C ALA A 506 33.77 17.88 24.45
N GLY A 507 33.61 17.66 23.14
CA GLY A 507 34.58 18.04 22.10
C GLY A 507 35.66 16.98 21.83
N ASN A 508 35.58 15.79 22.43
CA ASN A 508 36.58 14.73 22.25
C ASN A 508 36.36 13.99 20.93
N GLU A 509 37.39 13.94 20.10
CA GLU A 509 37.38 13.21 18.83
C GLU A 509 37.45 11.69 19.01
N SER A 510 36.37 11.01 18.62
CA SER A 510 36.25 9.56 18.41
C SER A 510 36.35 9.23 16.91
N PHE A 511 36.99 8.12 16.59
CA PHE A 511 37.22 7.67 15.22
C PHE A 511 36.29 6.50 14.91
N SER A 512 35.56 6.58 13.81
CA SER A 512 34.74 5.47 13.31
C SER A 512 35.10 5.16 11.86
N ILE A 513 35.22 3.88 11.55
CA ILE A 513 35.45 3.38 10.20
C ILE A 513 34.12 2.81 9.71
N LYS A 514 33.57 3.34 8.62
CA LYS A 514 32.48 2.69 7.91
C LYS A 514 33.08 1.84 6.80
N VAL A 515 33.63 0.69 7.17
CA VAL A 515 33.74 -0.39 6.20
C VAL A 515 32.29 -0.79 5.88
N ILE A 516 31.94 -1.06 4.63
CA ILE A 516 30.65 -1.71 4.34
C ILE A 516 30.80 -3.18 4.78
N THR A 517 30.95 -3.38 6.08
CA THR A 517 30.81 -4.64 6.79
C THR A 517 29.33 -4.82 6.95
N VAL A 518 28.80 -5.79 6.25
CA VAL A 518 27.40 -6.12 6.44
C VAL A 518 27.38 -7.32 7.38
N ASP A 519 27.34 -7.01 8.68
CA ASP A 519 27.28 -7.99 9.77
C ASP A 519 26.05 -8.92 9.65
N ALA A 520 25.03 -8.46 8.94
CA ALA A 520 23.84 -9.17 8.54
C ALA A 520 23.32 -8.55 7.24
N PHE A 521 23.48 -9.24 6.12
CA PHE A 521 22.91 -8.81 4.83
C PHE A 521 21.96 -9.86 4.31
N ALA A 522 20.72 -9.48 4.01
CA ALA A 522 19.98 -10.23 3.02
C ALA A 522 20.20 -9.61 1.65
N TYR A 523 20.66 -10.43 0.70
CA TYR A 523 20.91 -9.92 -0.63
C TYR A 523 19.68 -10.02 -1.54
N LEU A 524 19.08 -8.85 -1.82
CA LEU A 524 18.10 -8.66 -2.88
C LEU A 524 18.41 -7.35 -3.63
N LYS A 525 19.59 -7.22 -4.23
CA LYS A 525 19.87 -6.10 -5.14
C LYS A 525 19.60 -6.51 -6.59
N GLY A 526 18.86 -5.66 -7.29
CA GLY A 526 18.60 -5.74 -8.72
C GLY A 526 17.11 -5.73 -9.06
N ALA A 527 16.53 -4.54 -9.29
CA ALA A 527 15.36 -4.18 -10.13
C ALA A 527 14.07 -5.07 -10.16
N GLN A 528 13.99 -6.16 -9.39
CA GLN A 528 12.94 -7.16 -9.39
C GLN A 528 13.00 -7.87 -8.03
N PRO A 529 11.89 -8.09 -7.31
CA PRO A 529 11.87 -9.04 -6.21
C PRO A 529 12.24 -10.41 -6.79
N VAL A 530 13.40 -10.94 -6.42
CA VAL A 530 13.96 -12.17 -6.99
C VAL A 530 13.27 -13.37 -6.36
N GLY A 531 12.04 -13.62 -6.80
CA GLY A 531 11.32 -14.87 -6.54
C GLY A 531 11.06 -15.14 -5.06
N ASN A 532 11.13 -16.42 -4.69
CA ASN A 532 10.77 -16.90 -3.36
C ASN A 532 11.96 -17.08 -2.41
N THR A 533 13.10 -16.43 -2.65
CA THR A 533 14.34 -16.65 -1.87
C THR A 533 14.83 -15.41 -1.12
N VAL A 534 15.33 -15.62 0.09
CA VAL A 534 16.14 -14.65 0.87
C VAL A 534 17.44 -15.35 1.26
N ILE A 535 18.58 -14.67 1.14
CA ILE A 535 19.90 -15.22 1.52
C ILE A 535 20.53 -14.32 2.57
N PHE A 536 20.66 -14.83 3.79
CA PHE A 536 21.29 -14.16 4.91
C PHE A 536 22.78 -14.51 5.00
N PHE A 537 23.62 -13.50 4.86
CA PHE A 537 25.04 -13.54 5.18
C PHE A 537 25.25 -12.90 6.53
N THR A 538 25.60 -13.67 7.57
CA THR A 538 25.75 -13.09 8.90
C THR A 538 26.66 -13.91 9.81
N GLU A 539 27.56 -13.21 10.50
CA GLU A 539 28.28 -13.74 11.67
C GLU A 539 27.54 -13.43 12.98
N GLN A 540 26.44 -12.68 12.94
CA GLN A 540 25.68 -12.21 14.10
C GLN A 540 24.33 -12.90 14.18
N THR A 541 23.74 -12.91 15.38
CA THR A 541 22.38 -13.42 15.54
C THR A 541 21.41 -12.42 14.94
N LEU A 542 20.55 -12.89 14.04
CA LEU A 542 19.53 -12.05 13.41
C LEU A 542 18.33 -11.94 14.34
N ASP A 543 17.87 -10.72 14.55
CA ASP A 543 16.62 -10.48 15.24
C ASP A 543 15.43 -10.72 14.28
N ASN A 544 14.31 -11.14 14.87
CA ASN A 544 13.10 -11.43 14.10
C ASN A 544 12.57 -10.22 13.29
N PRO A 545 12.65 -8.96 13.76
CA PRO A 545 12.30 -7.79 12.96
C PRO A 545 13.14 -7.64 11.67
N THR A 546 14.44 -7.92 11.70
CA THR A 546 15.27 -7.88 10.48
C THR A 546 14.86 -9.00 9.54
N ILE A 547 14.65 -10.23 10.04
CA ILE A 547 14.17 -11.32 9.19
C ILE A 547 12.83 -10.97 8.54
N ALA A 548 11.90 -10.35 9.27
CA ALA A 548 10.61 -9.93 8.73
C ALA A 548 10.72 -8.82 7.68
N HIS A 549 11.65 -7.87 7.85
CA HIS A 549 11.95 -6.84 6.85
C HIS A 549 12.38 -7.49 5.52
N GLU A 550 13.37 -8.37 5.57
CA GLU A 550 13.90 -9.04 4.39
C GLU A 550 12.89 -10.00 3.76
N PHE A 551 12.05 -10.62 4.60
CA PHE A 551 10.94 -11.43 4.14
C PHE A 551 9.84 -10.60 3.47
N GLY A 552 9.67 -9.33 3.85
CA GLY A 552 8.79 -8.40 3.16
C GLY A 552 9.16 -8.24 1.67
N HIS A 553 10.45 -8.15 1.36
CA HIS A 553 10.92 -8.13 -0.03
C HIS A 553 10.60 -9.43 -0.78
N ASN A 554 10.65 -10.57 -0.10
CA ASN A 554 10.26 -11.88 -0.64
C ASN A 554 8.77 -11.97 -1.00
N LEU A 555 7.96 -11.12 -0.38
CA LEU A 555 6.53 -10.97 -0.63
C LEU A 555 6.22 -9.80 -1.57
N GLY A 556 7.24 -9.24 -2.23
CA GLY A 556 7.09 -8.22 -3.27
C GLY A 556 7.14 -6.77 -2.76
N LEU A 557 7.46 -6.55 -1.49
CA LEU A 557 7.51 -5.19 -0.94
C LEU A 557 8.85 -4.50 -1.24
N TRP A 558 8.79 -3.18 -1.44
CA TRP A 558 9.96 -2.32 -1.56
C TRP A 558 10.16 -1.50 -0.28
N HIS A 559 11.37 -0.95 -0.09
CA HIS A 559 11.60 0.09 0.89
C HIS A 559 10.68 1.29 0.64
N LEU A 560 10.14 1.87 1.70
CA LEU A 560 9.23 3.01 1.57
C LEU A 560 9.88 4.26 0.97
N PHE A 561 11.20 4.41 1.06
CA PHE A 561 11.93 5.61 0.61
C PHE A 561 12.60 5.46 -0.78
N ASP A 562 12.44 4.30 -1.42
CA ASP A 562 13.06 3.97 -2.70
C ASP A 562 12.00 3.68 -3.78
N ASN A 563 11.92 2.46 -4.31
CA ASN A 563 11.00 2.06 -5.40
C ASN A 563 9.55 1.78 -4.94
N SER A 564 9.14 2.30 -3.78
CA SER A 564 7.76 2.17 -3.31
C SER A 564 6.83 3.05 -4.17
N PRO A 565 5.59 2.60 -4.47
CA PRO A 565 4.61 3.45 -5.15
C PRO A 565 4.29 4.74 -4.36
N TYR A 566 4.48 4.71 -3.03
CA TYR A 566 4.35 5.87 -2.15
C TYR A 566 5.65 6.06 -1.39
N ARG A 567 6.28 7.21 -1.58
CA ARG A 567 7.64 7.47 -1.16
C ARG A 567 7.68 8.25 0.15
N PHE A 568 8.09 7.59 1.22
CA PHE A 568 8.20 8.19 2.55
C PHE A 568 9.63 8.61 2.86
N TYR A 569 9.83 9.59 3.74
CA TYR A 569 11.16 9.89 4.28
C TYR A 569 11.67 8.74 5.16
N LYS A 570 12.89 8.29 4.85
CA LYS A 570 13.54 7.17 5.54
C LYS A 570 13.66 7.38 7.05
N GLY A 571 13.25 6.38 7.83
CA GLY A 571 13.41 6.35 9.29
C GLY A 571 12.40 7.21 10.04
N HIS A 572 11.20 7.37 9.47
CA HIS A 572 10.12 8.17 10.05
C HIS A 572 8.83 7.38 10.30
N THR A 573 8.71 6.16 9.81
CA THR A 573 7.47 5.37 9.94
C THR A 573 7.65 4.18 10.87
N ASP A 574 6.55 3.64 11.39
CA ASP A 574 6.50 2.36 12.10
C ASP A 574 6.34 1.16 11.15
N ASN A 575 6.63 1.36 9.87
CA ASN A 575 6.46 0.33 8.85
C ASN A 575 7.64 -0.66 8.87
N PHE A 576 7.35 -1.95 8.68
CA PHE A 576 8.41 -2.97 8.57
C PHE A 576 9.39 -2.70 7.45
N MET A 577 8.97 -2.09 6.32
CA MET A 577 9.83 -1.78 5.18
C MET A 577 10.58 -0.45 5.29
N ASP A 578 10.55 0.19 6.47
CA ASP A 578 11.37 1.34 6.79
C ASP A 578 12.62 0.93 7.57
N TYR A 579 13.55 1.87 7.76
CA TYR A 579 14.80 1.63 8.49
C TYR A 579 14.71 2.09 9.94
N SER A 580 15.53 1.47 10.79
CA SER A 580 15.77 1.91 12.17
C SER A 580 16.59 3.20 12.26
N GLU A 581 17.25 3.58 11.17
CA GLU A 581 18.11 4.75 11.06
C GLU A 581 17.53 5.76 10.07
N ARG A 582 17.64 7.04 10.41
CA ARG A 582 17.36 8.15 9.51
C ARG A 582 18.57 8.43 8.61
N VAL A 583 18.40 9.34 7.66
CA VAL A 583 19.44 9.72 6.71
C VAL A 583 20.56 10.50 7.41
N ARG A 584 21.76 9.90 7.46
CA ARG A 584 23.00 10.56 7.91
C ARG A 584 23.72 11.27 6.78
N VAL A 585 23.74 12.59 6.80
CA VAL A 585 24.71 13.39 6.04
C VAL A 585 25.21 14.51 6.95
N ASP A 586 26.21 14.21 7.76
CA ASP A 586 26.96 15.12 8.64
C ASP A 586 26.36 15.44 10.03
N VAL A 587 27.18 15.16 11.07
CA VAL A 587 27.16 15.64 12.48
C VAL A 587 26.56 14.72 13.59
N GLU A 588 27.48 14.14 14.38
CA GLU A 588 27.65 14.09 15.86
C GLU A 588 26.50 13.92 16.87
N ASP A 589 25.24 13.61 16.52
CA ASP A 589 24.22 13.42 17.56
C ASP A 589 23.43 12.10 17.51
N SER A 590 23.22 11.53 18.70
CA SER A 590 22.47 10.27 18.94
C SER A 590 20.96 10.37 18.66
N ALA A 591 20.47 11.53 18.20
CA ALA A 591 19.07 11.83 17.92
C ALA A 591 18.55 11.31 16.56
N ASP A 592 19.38 10.58 15.80
CA ASP A 592 19.15 10.20 14.39
C ASP A 592 18.58 8.78 14.20
N ARG A 593 17.94 8.23 15.24
CA ARG A 593 17.23 6.95 15.16
C ARG A 593 15.78 7.16 14.81
N ASN A 594 15.21 6.22 14.05
CA ASN A 594 13.76 6.15 13.89
C ASN A 594 13.15 5.98 15.28
N ARG A 595 12.26 6.92 15.65
CA ARG A 595 11.59 6.92 16.96
C ARG A 595 10.48 5.88 17.02
N ASN A 596 10.05 5.39 15.87
CA ASN A 596 9.00 4.41 15.73
C ASN A 596 9.58 3.00 15.74
N THR A 597 8.92 2.12 16.49
CA THR A 597 9.20 0.69 16.40
C THR A 597 8.51 0.15 15.15
N ARG A 598 9.24 -0.59 14.30
CA ARG A 598 8.71 -1.19 13.08
C ARG A 598 7.77 -2.34 13.42
N LEU A 599 6.47 -2.14 13.24
CA LEU A 599 5.41 -3.03 13.74
C LEU A 599 4.27 -3.24 12.75
N ALA A 600 4.18 -2.46 11.67
CA ALA A 600 3.01 -2.48 10.80
C ALA A 600 3.36 -2.56 9.32
N TYR A 601 2.42 -3.09 8.54
CA TYR A 601 2.34 -2.87 7.10
C TYR A 601 1.10 -2.03 6.78
N TYR A 602 1.17 -1.26 5.71
CA TYR A 602 0.02 -0.53 5.18
C TYR A 602 -0.95 -1.48 4.48
N LYS A 603 -2.22 -1.08 4.35
CA LYS A 603 -3.26 -1.87 3.71
C LYS A 603 -2.88 -2.26 2.28
N TRP A 604 -2.30 -1.34 1.51
CA TRP A 604 -1.85 -1.63 0.14
C TRP A 604 -0.70 -2.65 0.12
N GLN A 605 0.15 -2.69 1.14
CA GLN A 605 1.19 -3.72 1.26
C GLN A 605 0.60 -5.09 1.57
N TRP A 606 -0.49 -5.17 2.34
CA TRP A 606 -1.20 -6.44 2.55
C TRP A 606 -1.66 -7.04 1.22
N ASP A 607 -2.21 -6.20 0.35
CA ASP A 607 -2.64 -6.63 -1.00
C ASP A 607 -1.45 -7.12 -1.84
N GLU A 608 -0.32 -6.41 -1.84
CA GLU A 608 0.88 -6.83 -2.57
C GLU A 608 1.47 -8.14 -2.02
N MET A 609 1.57 -8.28 -0.70
CA MET A 609 2.05 -9.51 -0.06
C MET A 609 1.21 -10.72 -0.46
N ARG A 610 -0.12 -10.55 -0.54
CA ARG A 610 -1.05 -11.61 -0.94
C ARG A 610 -0.96 -11.95 -2.43
N LYS A 611 -0.62 -11.00 -3.31
CA LYS A 611 -0.34 -11.25 -4.74
C LYS A 611 0.98 -12.01 -4.94
N GLY A 612 1.92 -11.85 -4.01
CA GLY A 612 3.22 -12.54 -3.98
C GLY A 612 3.17 -14.02 -3.58
N ILE A 613 1.98 -14.62 -3.46
CA ILE A 613 1.73 -16.00 -3.02
C ILE A 613 0.75 -16.67 -3.99
#